data_AF-A0A5E6YY32-F1
#
_entry.id   AF-A0A5E6YY32-F1
#
_cell.length_a   1.000
_cell.length_b   1.000
_cell.length_c   1.000
_cell.angle_alpha   90.00
_cell.angle_beta   90.00
_cell.angle_gamma   90.00
#
_symmetry.space_group_name_H-M   'P 1'
#
loop_
_entity.id
_entity.type
_entity.pdbx_description
1 polymer ?
#
loop_
_entity_poly.entity_id
_entity_poly.type
_entity_poly.pdbx_seq_one_letter_code
_entity_poly.pdbx_strand_id
1 'polypeptide(L)'
;MNNAEHLTAQWHLQKKRAEVSVMTNVITRVKAMASINIRIDDELKARAYQELERLGVTPSELVRQAFQYVAERGQLPFRPMLVTEEDEALINTVRERLAAPQRVKVTLDDL
;
A
#
# COMPACT_ATOMS: atom_id res chain seq x y z
N MET A 1 28.62 -49.02 8.62
CA MET A 1 27.81 -47.85 8.27
C MET A 1 28.74 -46.80 7.71
N ASN A 2 28.68 -46.61 6.40
CA ASN A 2 29.65 -45.83 5.64
C ASN A 2 29.28 -44.36 5.65
N ASN A 3 30.29 -43.49 5.58
CA ASN A 3 30.14 -42.02 5.57
C ASN A 3 29.10 -41.52 4.54
N ALA A 4 28.94 -42.23 3.42
CA ALA A 4 27.93 -41.95 2.41
C ALA A 4 26.48 -42.01 2.94
N GLU A 5 26.15 -42.99 3.79
CA GLU A 5 24.79 -43.18 4.32
C GLU A 5 24.41 -42.05 5.30
N HIS A 6 25.39 -41.54 6.05
CA HIS A 6 25.21 -40.43 6.98
C HIS A 6 24.95 -39.10 6.23
N LEU A 7 25.63 -38.91 5.09
CA LEU A 7 25.44 -37.74 4.24
C LEU A 7 24.06 -37.77 3.55
N THR A 8 23.57 -38.94 3.14
CA THR A 8 22.22 -39.08 2.55
C THR A 8 21.13 -38.85 3.59
N ALA A 9 21.30 -39.38 4.81
CA ALA A 9 20.36 -39.15 5.91
C ALA A 9 20.30 -37.67 6.32
N GLN A 10 21.45 -36.99 6.40
CA GLN A 10 21.49 -35.55 6.65
C GLN A 10 20.84 -34.73 5.53
N TRP A 11 21.04 -35.10 4.28
CA TRP A 11 20.42 -34.43 3.13
C TRP A 11 18.90 -34.50 3.18
N HIS A 12 18.34 -35.68 3.46
CA HIS A 12 16.90 -35.85 3.60
C HIS A 12 16.34 -35.11 4.83
N LEU A 13 17.10 -35.07 5.92
CA LEU A 13 16.71 -34.35 7.13
C LEU A 13 16.72 -32.82 6.91
N GLN A 14 17.74 -32.30 6.23
CA GLN A 14 17.84 -30.90 5.82
C GLN A 14 16.67 -30.50 4.92
N LYS A 15 16.35 -31.33 3.91
CA LYS A 15 15.25 -31.08 2.99
C LYS A 15 13.89 -31.06 3.71
N LYS A 16 13.62 -32.06 4.57
CA LYS A 16 12.41 -32.07 5.40
C LYS A 16 12.33 -30.85 6.33
N ARG A 17 13.45 -30.43 6.90
CA ARG A 17 13.50 -29.25 7.80
C ARG A 17 13.23 -27.95 7.05
N ALA A 18 13.71 -27.82 5.81
CA ALA A 18 13.44 -26.67 4.95
C ALA A 18 11.97 -26.64 4.49
N GLU A 19 11.41 -27.78 4.07
CA GLU A 19 10.00 -27.89 3.67
C GLU A 19 9.05 -27.59 4.84
N VAL A 20 9.35 -28.11 6.03
CA VAL A 20 8.57 -27.78 7.24
C VAL A 20 8.71 -26.30 7.60
N SER A 21 9.89 -25.69 7.45
CA SER A 21 10.06 -24.25 7.71
C SER A 21 9.27 -23.36 6.74
N VAL A 22 9.17 -23.77 5.46
CA VAL A 22 8.34 -23.07 4.47
C VAL A 22 6.85 -23.24 4.81
N MET A 23 6.42 -24.45 5.15
CA MET A 23 5.02 -24.74 5.52
C MET A 23 4.60 -23.99 6.80
N THR A 24 5.47 -23.91 7.80
CA THR A 24 5.24 -23.17 9.04
C THR A 24 5.09 -21.67 8.77
N ASN A 25 5.89 -21.07 7.88
CA ASN A 25 5.77 -19.64 7.57
C ASN A 25 4.51 -19.28 6.77
N VAL A 26 3.97 -20.21 5.97
CA VAL A 26 2.69 -20.01 5.24
C VAL A 26 1.50 -20.04 6.21
N ILE A 27 1.56 -20.87 7.24
CA ILE A 27 0.47 -21.04 8.23
C ILE A 27 0.57 -19.97 9.34
N THR A 28 1.76 -19.47 9.65
CA THR A 28 2.00 -18.50 10.75
C THR A 28 2.09 -17.06 10.26
N ARG A 29 1.27 -16.65 9.29
CA ARG A 29 1.09 -15.22 8.95
C ARG A 29 0.22 -14.51 9.99
N VAL A 30 0.49 -14.74 11.28
CA VAL A 30 0.05 -13.83 12.35
C VAL A 30 0.89 -12.57 12.16
N LYS A 31 0.36 -11.65 11.37
CA LYS A 31 0.92 -10.34 11.08
C LYS A 31 1.32 -9.70 12.41
N ALA A 32 2.61 -9.42 12.61
CA ALA A 32 3.08 -8.70 13.79
C ALA A 32 2.23 -7.44 13.96
N MET A 33 1.52 -7.34 15.09
CA MET A 33 0.61 -6.22 15.34
C MET A 33 1.44 -5.00 15.73
N ALA A 34 1.52 -4.03 14.83
CA ALA A 34 2.10 -2.72 15.12
C ALA A 34 1.03 -1.78 15.67
N SER A 35 1.39 -0.97 16.68
CA SER A 35 0.57 0.11 17.22
C SER A 35 0.92 1.45 16.59
N ILE A 36 -0.06 2.31 16.37
CA ILE A 36 0.14 3.67 15.84
C ILE A 36 -0.49 4.66 16.84
N ASN A 37 0.26 5.69 17.24
CA ASN A 37 -0.24 6.79 18.05
C ASN A 37 -0.31 8.06 17.21
N ILE A 38 -1.50 8.67 17.10
CA ILE A 38 -1.76 9.83 16.23
C ILE A 38 -2.27 10.98 17.11
N ARG A 39 -1.68 12.18 16.94
CA ARG A 39 -2.20 13.40 17.58
C ARG A 39 -3.19 14.06 16.63
N ILE A 40 -4.37 14.38 17.13
CA ILE A 40 -5.42 15.10 16.42
C ILE A 40 -6.02 16.13 17.38
N ASP A 41 -6.64 17.15 16.81
CA ASP A 41 -7.44 18.12 17.56
C ASP A 41 -8.62 17.42 18.28
N ASP A 42 -8.93 17.87 19.50
CA ASP A 42 -9.95 17.23 20.34
C ASP A 42 -11.38 17.43 19.81
N GLU A 43 -11.69 18.59 19.23
CA GLU A 43 -13.00 18.85 18.61
C GLU A 43 -13.17 18.00 17.35
N LEU A 44 -12.12 17.90 16.54
CA LEU A 44 -12.10 17.03 15.37
C LEU A 44 -12.30 15.56 15.77
N LYS A 45 -11.62 15.10 16.82
CA LYS A 45 -11.78 13.74 17.35
C LYS A 45 -13.22 13.45 17.74
N ALA A 46 -13.86 14.35 18.49
CA ALA A 46 -15.22 14.17 18.95
C ALA A 46 -16.21 14.05 17.78
N ARG A 47 -16.14 14.98 16.83
CA ARG A 47 -17.03 14.97 15.65
C ARG A 47 -16.81 13.75 14.76
N ALA A 48 -15.54 13.38 14.53
CA ALA A 48 -15.22 12.21 13.72
C ALA A 48 -15.72 10.90 14.35
N TYR A 49 -15.60 10.76 15.68
CA TYR A 49 -16.07 9.56 16.38
C TYR A 49 -17.59 9.42 16.29
N GLN A 50 -18.33 10.52 16.44
CA GLN A 50 -19.80 10.50 16.31
C GLN A 50 -20.25 10.06 14.91
N GLU A 51 -19.64 10.58 13.85
CA GLU A 51 -19.98 10.15 12.48
C GLU A 51 -19.55 8.71 12.20
N LEU A 52 -18.40 8.29 12.73
CA LEU A 52 -17.92 6.91 12.61
C LEU A 52 -18.86 5.90 13.28
N GLU A 53 -19.38 6.24 14.47
CA GLU A 53 -20.40 5.44 15.14
C GLU A 53 -21.69 5.35 14.33
N ARG A 54 -22.13 6.46 13.73
CA ARG A 54 -23.31 6.48 12.84
C ARG A 54 -23.13 5.58 11.62
N LEU A 55 -21.91 5.48 11.10
CA LEU A 55 -21.54 4.61 9.99
C LEU A 55 -21.25 3.16 10.41
N GLY A 56 -21.18 2.87 11.71
CA GLY A 56 -20.84 1.54 12.24
C GLY A 56 -19.38 1.14 12.01
N VAL A 57 -18.49 2.11 11.76
CA VAL A 57 -17.07 1.87 11.47
C VAL A 57 -16.23 2.33 12.66
N THR A 58 -15.30 1.49 13.13
CA THR A 58 -14.38 1.91 14.19
C THR A 58 -13.26 2.79 13.64
N PRO A 59 -12.70 3.72 14.42
CA PRO A 59 -11.55 4.53 14.00
C PRO A 59 -10.35 3.68 13.56
N SER A 60 -10.11 2.57 14.26
CA SER A 60 -9.02 1.64 13.91
C SER A 60 -9.23 0.99 12.54
N GLU A 61 -10.48 0.68 12.20
CA GLU A 61 -10.84 0.09 10.91
C GLU A 61 -10.67 1.10 9.79
N LEU A 62 -11.15 2.34 9.97
CA LEU A 62 -10.94 3.42 9.01
C LEU A 62 -9.44 3.61 8.70
N VAL A 63 -8.63 3.73 9.75
CA VAL A 63 -7.18 3.94 9.61
C VAL A 63 -6.53 2.74 8.91
N ARG A 64 -6.89 1.51 9.29
CA ARG A 64 -6.38 0.28 8.66
C ARG A 64 -6.66 0.26 7.16
N GLN A 65 -7.88 0.58 6.76
CA GLN A 65 -8.29 0.61 5.36
C GLN A 65 -7.56 1.69 4.58
N ALA A 66 -7.39 2.88 5.17
CA ALA A 66 -6.63 3.96 4.55
C ALA A 66 -5.17 3.56 4.29
N PHE A 67 -4.49 2.96 5.27
CA PHE A 67 -3.13 2.46 5.08
C PHE A 67 -3.04 1.30 4.10
N GLN A 68 -4.03 0.41 4.08
CA GLN A 68 -4.10 -0.67 3.10
C GLN A 68 -4.25 -0.12 1.68
N TYR A 69 -5.10 0.90 1.48
CA TYR A 69 -5.26 1.57 0.20
C TYR A 69 -3.92 2.15 -0.31
N VAL A 70 -3.18 2.85 0.57
CA VAL A 70 -1.85 3.38 0.23
C VAL A 70 -0.87 2.25 -0.09
N ALA A 71 -0.88 1.17 0.68
CA ALA A 71 0.04 0.04 0.49
C ALA A 71 -0.23 -0.73 -0.82
N GLU A 72 -1.51 -0.86 -1.22
CA GLU A 72 -1.90 -1.61 -2.41
C GLU A 72 -1.84 -0.78 -3.69
N ARG A 73 -2.23 0.50 -3.63
CA ARG A 73 -2.37 1.36 -4.82
C ARG A 73 -1.27 2.41 -4.95
N GLY A 74 -0.46 2.63 -3.92
CA GLY A 74 0.60 3.65 -3.92
C GLY A 74 0.08 5.10 -3.98
N GLN A 75 -1.21 5.31 -3.67
CA GLN A 75 -1.89 6.61 -3.77
C GLN A 75 -2.63 6.91 -2.47
N LEU A 76 -2.79 8.18 -2.13
CA LEU A 76 -3.59 8.58 -0.98
C LEU A 76 -5.08 8.35 -1.27
N PRO A 77 -5.86 7.81 -0.32
CA PRO A 77 -7.31 7.58 -0.49
C PRO A 77 -8.09 8.88 -0.59
N PHE A 78 -7.51 9.97 -0.11
CA PHE A 78 -8.06 11.32 -0.21
C PHE A 78 -7.06 12.16 -1.00
N ARG A 79 -7.53 12.85 -2.03
CA ARG A 79 -6.70 13.83 -2.72
C ARG A 79 -6.50 15.01 -1.77
N PRO A 80 -5.28 15.48 -1.52
CA PRO A 80 -5.11 16.78 -0.89
C PRO A 80 -5.85 17.80 -1.74
N MET A 81 -6.71 18.62 -1.14
CA MET A 81 -7.55 19.65 -1.80
C MET A 81 -6.77 20.70 -2.64
N LEU A 82 -5.47 20.51 -2.86
CA LEU A 82 -4.60 21.36 -3.68
C LEU A 82 -4.72 21.09 -5.18
N VAL A 83 -5.44 20.04 -5.60
CA VAL A 83 -5.77 19.76 -7.00
C VAL A 83 -7.28 19.92 -7.10
N THR A 84 -7.73 21.06 -7.61
CA THR A 84 -9.17 21.27 -7.85
C THR A 84 -9.62 20.35 -9.00
N GLU A 85 -10.93 20.16 -9.18
CA GLU A 85 -11.46 19.36 -10.30
C GLU A 85 -10.98 19.88 -11.67
N GLU A 86 -10.67 21.18 -11.76
CA GLU A 86 -10.08 21.84 -12.92
C GLU A 86 -8.67 21.32 -13.23
N ASP A 87 -7.85 21.09 -12.21
CA ASP A 87 -6.50 20.55 -12.38
C ASP A 87 -6.52 19.09 -12.86
N GLU A 88 -7.51 18.29 -12.46
CA GLU A 88 -7.66 16.91 -12.93
C GLU A 88 -7.99 16.85 -14.44
N ALA A 89 -8.89 17.72 -14.90
CA ALA A 89 -9.21 17.84 -16.32
C ALA A 89 -7.98 18.27 -17.14
N LEU A 90 -7.16 19.18 -16.60
CA LEU A 90 -5.92 19.62 -17.23
C LEU A 90 -4.89 18.49 -17.31
N ILE A 91 -4.71 17.72 -16.23
CA ILE A 91 -3.79 16.57 -16.21
C ILE A 91 -4.23 15.47 -17.19
N ASN A 92 -5.53 15.19 -17.30
CA ASN A 92 -6.04 14.23 -18.29
C ASN A 92 -5.77 14.72 -19.72
N THR A 93 -6.01 16.00 -20.00
CA THR A 93 -5.71 16.61 -21.30
C THR A 93 -4.22 16.51 -21.64
N VAL A 94 -3.34 16.75 -20.67
CA VAL A 94 -1.88 16.62 -20.85
C VAL A 94 -1.51 15.17 -21.14
N ARG A 95 -2.07 14.19 -20.41
CA ARG A 95 -1.79 12.76 -20.63
C ARG A 95 -2.22 12.30 -22.03
N GLU A 96 -3.40 12.72 -22.49
CA GLU A 96 -3.88 12.43 -23.85
C GLU A 96 -2.94 13.00 -24.92
N ARG A 97 -2.53 14.27 -24.77
CA ARG A 97 -1.63 14.93 -25.73
C ARG A 97 -0.21 14.36 -25.71
N LEU A 98 0.27 13.87 -24.58
CA LEU A 98 1.57 13.19 -24.49
C LEU A 98 1.55 11.78 -25.11
N ALA A 99 0.40 11.12 -25.17
CA ALA A 99 0.26 9.82 -25.83
C ALA A 99 0.42 9.91 -27.36
N ALA A 100 0.02 11.05 -27.96
CA ALA A 100 0.22 11.37 -29.38
C ALA A 100 0.81 12.79 -29.55
N PRO A 101 2.12 12.95 -29.30
CA PRO A 101 2.72 14.27 -29.18
C PRO A 101 2.84 14.98 -30.54
N GLN A 102 2.11 16.07 -30.70
CA GLN A 102 2.28 17.01 -31.82
C GLN A 102 3.24 18.13 -31.41
N ARG A 103 4.54 17.90 -31.58
CA ARG A 103 5.58 18.88 -31.23
C ARG A 103 5.81 19.83 -32.39
N VAL A 104 5.54 21.11 -32.17
CA VAL A 104 5.89 22.18 -33.10
C VAL A 104 7.08 22.94 -32.52
N LYS A 105 8.17 23.06 -33.27
CA LYS A 105 9.27 23.95 -32.91
C LYS A 105 8.86 25.37 -33.26
N VAL A 106 8.77 26.22 -32.25
CA VAL A 106 8.51 27.67 -32.38
C VAL A 106 9.69 28.44 -31.82
N THR A 107 10.05 29.57 -32.43
CA THR A 107 10.98 30.53 -31.84
C THR A 107 10.20 31.57 -31.04
N LEU A 108 10.86 32.32 -30.15
CA LEU A 108 10.17 33.30 -29.30
C LEU A 108 9.57 34.45 -30.12
N ASP A 109 10.11 34.70 -31.33
CA ASP A 109 9.61 35.68 -32.29
C ASP A 109 8.33 35.21 -33.03
N ASP A 110 7.96 33.92 -32.93
CA ASP A 110 6.79 33.33 -33.57
C ASP A 110 5.59 33.12 -32.61
N LEU A 111 5.71 33.55 -31.35
CA LEU A 111 4.70 33.46 -30.28
C LEU A 111 3.83 34.71 -30.20
#